data_AF-A0A428SJ88-F1
#
_entry.id   AF-A0A428SJ88-F1
#
_cell.length_a   1.000
_cell.length_b   1.000
_cell.length_c   1.000
_cell.angle_alpha   90.00
_cell.angle_beta   90.00
_cell.angle_gamma   90.00
#
_symmetry.space_group_name_H-M   'P 1'
#
loop_
_entity.id
_entity.type
_entity.pdbx_description
1 polymer ?
#
loop_
_entity_poly.entity_id
_entity_poly.type
_entity_poly.pdbx_seq_one_letter_code
_entity_poly.pdbx_strand_id
1 'polypeptide(L)'
;MSRLRGILARFPNLTSLTISHIHAWRYGKLSNEHYEQLSQKIRLVPLWKGWVEDLARMLLPILPSFPQLRKLNIPGSLALTGFEWMIVNRNILYLKVDNLVVCDSPDNQAHSFLQSFPSLQQLELGTEANGPVSDQKLSLKRLWWPDLCRVTFRHMWTSEDELVDFVVRHQLDELTLRNVTLYGGSWESFFDRIRNLPSRSIQSSKCITGAGIHIELAQAASMYKRWLSHAAQALQPRVHLAFTPR
;
A
#
# COMPACT_ATOMS: atom_id res chain seq x y z
N MET A 1 -3.52 -18.40 -20.13
CA MET A 1 -3.25 -18.88 -18.75
C MET A 1 -2.28 -20.06 -18.66
N SER A 2 -2.34 -21.07 -19.53
CA SER A 2 -1.48 -22.28 -19.47
C SER A 2 0.04 -22.00 -19.45
N ARG A 3 0.51 -21.00 -20.21
CA ARG A 3 1.95 -20.65 -20.25
C ARG A 3 2.48 -20.11 -18.92
N LEU A 4 1.80 -19.15 -18.28
CA LEU A 4 2.25 -18.58 -16.99
C LEU A 4 2.24 -19.64 -15.89
N ARG A 5 1.23 -20.51 -15.87
CA ARG A 5 1.18 -21.65 -14.95
C ARG A 5 2.37 -22.58 -15.16
N GLY A 6 2.69 -22.92 -16.42
CA GLY A 6 3.85 -23.74 -16.76
C GLY A 6 5.18 -23.10 -16.39
N ILE A 7 5.31 -21.77 -16.48
CA ILE A 7 6.50 -21.04 -16.03
C ILE A 7 6.64 -21.16 -14.51
N LEU A 8 5.61 -20.80 -13.74
CA LEU A 8 5.66 -20.86 -12.27
C LEU A 8 5.92 -22.28 -11.75
N ALA A 9 5.37 -23.30 -12.42
CA ALA A 9 5.58 -24.70 -12.05
C ALA A 9 7.05 -25.14 -12.16
N ARG A 10 7.89 -24.46 -12.96
CA ARG A 10 9.33 -24.74 -13.05
C ARG A 10 10.13 -24.22 -11.87
N PHE A 11 9.51 -23.43 -10.98
CA PHE A 11 10.17 -22.84 -9.82
C PHE A 11 9.49 -23.31 -8.52
N PRO A 12 9.69 -24.58 -8.11
CA PRO A 12 9.01 -25.16 -6.94
C PRO A 12 9.39 -24.49 -5.61
N ASN A 13 10.56 -23.84 -5.55
CA ASN A 13 11.05 -23.13 -4.37
C ASN A 13 10.76 -21.61 -4.42
N LEU A 14 9.99 -21.12 -5.40
CA LEU A 14 9.68 -19.70 -5.52
C LEU A 14 8.72 -19.27 -4.41
N THR A 15 9.20 -18.51 -3.43
CA THR A 15 8.38 -18.04 -2.29
C THR A 15 7.86 -16.62 -2.45
N SER A 16 8.48 -15.83 -3.33
CA SER A 16 8.15 -14.44 -3.58
C SER A 16 7.96 -14.20 -5.07
N LEU A 17 6.89 -13.51 -5.42
CA LEU A 17 6.60 -13.08 -6.78
C LEU A 17 6.46 -11.56 -6.84
N THR A 18 7.00 -10.97 -7.90
CA THR A 18 6.86 -9.54 -8.17
C THR A 18 6.20 -9.35 -9.53
N ILE A 19 5.07 -8.65 -9.55
CA ILE A 19 4.38 -8.22 -10.77
C ILE A 19 4.78 -6.77 -11.02
N SER A 20 5.73 -6.58 -11.91
CA SER A 20 6.23 -5.26 -12.28
C SER A 20 6.14 -5.08 -13.79
N HIS A 21 5.95 -3.85 -14.23
CA HIS A 21 6.28 -3.48 -15.60
C HIS A 21 7.80 -3.60 -15.79
N ILE A 22 8.23 -3.96 -17.01
CA ILE A 22 9.65 -3.87 -17.37
C ILE A 22 9.99 -2.38 -17.43
N HIS A 23 10.67 -1.88 -16.41
CA HIS A 23 11.33 -0.59 -16.51
C HIS A 23 12.51 -0.74 -17.48
N ALA A 24 12.28 -0.58 -18.78
CA ALA A 24 13.38 -0.25 -19.68
C ALA A 24 13.98 1.15 -19.35
N TRP A 25 13.40 1.85 -18.37
CA TRP A 25 13.55 3.27 -18.10
C TRP A 25 13.79 3.51 -16.61
N ARG A 26 14.95 3.08 -16.09
CA ARG A 26 15.51 3.72 -14.91
C ARG A 26 16.19 5.00 -15.38
N TYR A 27 15.60 6.15 -15.08
CA TYR A 27 16.23 7.45 -15.30
C TYR A 27 17.62 7.43 -14.65
N GLY A 28 18.66 7.66 -15.45
CA GLY A 28 20.07 7.51 -15.07
C GLY A 28 20.88 6.50 -15.89
N LYS A 29 20.25 5.66 -16.74
CA LYS A 29 20.96 4.71 -17.63
C LYS A 29 20.89 5.01 -19.13
N LEU A 30 20.01 5.91 -19.57
CA LEU A 30 19.89 6.35 -20.96
C LEU A 30 19.98 7.87 -21.00
N SER A 31 20.84 8.41 -21.87
CA SER A 31 20.90 9.84 -22.17
C SER A 31 19.65 10.27 -22.94
N ASN A 32 19.33 11.57 -22.91
CA ASN A 32 18.23 12.15 -23.70
C ASN A 32 18.35 11.85 -25.21
N GLU A 33 19.58 11.69 -25.69
CA GLU A 33 19.85 11.35 -27.09
C GLU A 33 19.42 9.92 -27.45
N HIS A 34 19.67 8.95 -26.56
CA HIS A 34 19.17 7.58 -26.74
C HIS A 34 17.63 7.50 -26.67
N TYR A 35 17.01 8.38 -25.88
CA TYR A 35 15.56 8.50 -25.80
C TYR A 35 14.95 8.90 -27.15
N GLU A 36 15.48 9.95 -27.77
CA GLU A 36 14.99 10.46 -29.05
C GLU A 36 15.16 9.40 -30.16
N GLN A 37 16.30 8.71 -30.19
CA GLN A 37 16.52 7.64 -31.17
C GLN A 37 15.59 6.44 -30.99
N LEU A 38 15.27 6.05 -29.75
CA LEU A 38 14.37 4.94 -29.46
C LEU A 38 12.92 5.28 -29.78
N SER A 39 12.46 6.48 -29.43
CA SER A 39 11.09 6.94 -29.68
C SER A 39 10.77 7.11 -31.18
N GLN A 40 11.79 7.34 -32.02
CA GLN A 40 11.66 7.33 -33.48
C GLN A 40 11.54 5.92 -34.06
N LYS A 41 12.13 4.90 -33.41
CA LYS A 41 12.18 3.51 -33.91
C LYS A 41 11.06 2.62 -33.36
N ILE A 42 10.55 2.95 -32.17
CA ILE A 42 9.51 2.22 -31.47
C ILE A 42 8.50 3.24 -30.98
N ARG A 43 7.21 3.02 -31.25
CA ARG A 43 6.12 3.88 -30.76
C ARG A 43 6.06 3.78 -29.22
N LEU A 44 6.84 4.61 -28.55
CA LEU A 44 7.00 4.62 -27.10
C LEU A 44 6.09 5.71 -26.52
N VAL A 45 5.10 5.30 -25.74
CA VAL A 45 4.25 6.23 -24.98
C VAL A 45 4.94 6.51 -23.64
N PRO A 46 5.24 7.77 -23.30
CA PRO A 46 5.94 8.15 -22.09
C PRO A 46 4.98 8.18 -20.89
N LEU A 47 4.39 7.03 -20.54
CA LEU A 47 3.68 6.89 -19.27
C LEU A 47 4.62 6.21 -18.27
N TRP A 48 5.17 7.03 -17.37
CA TRP A 48 6.22 6.68 -16.41
C TRP A 48 5.76 5.71 -15.32
N LYS A 49 4.45 5.48 -15.19
CA LYS A 49 3.87 4.48 -14.31
C LYS A 49 3.48 3.27 -15.16
N GLY A 50 4.30 2.23 -15.09
CA GLY A 50 4.01 0.99 -15.78
C GLY A 50 2.78 0.33 -15.16
N TRP A 51 1.66 0.38 -15.88
CA TRP A 51 0.43 -0.32 -15.53
C TRP A 51 0.65 -1.82 -15.60
N VAL A 52 0.18 -2.55 -14.61
CA VAL A 52 0.36 -4.02 -14.52
C VAL A 52 -0.95 -4.78 -14.54
N GLU A 53 -2.06 -4.11 -14.82
CA GLU A 53 -3.42 -4.63 -14.71
C GLU A 53 -3.63 -5.91 -15.50
N ASP A 54 -3.23 -5.94 -16.77
CA ASP A 54 -3.41 -7.11 -17.63
C ASP A 54 -2.62 -8.32 -17.13
N LEU A 55 -1.38 -8.10 -16.67
CA LEU A 55 -0.56 -9.16 -16.10
C LEU A 55 -1.14 -9.64 -14.77
N ALA A 56 -1.57 -8.72 -13.90
CA ALA A 56 -2.23 -9.05 -12.64
C ALA A 56 -3.51 -9.86 -12.88
N ARG A 57 -4.35 -9.44 -13.84
CA ARG A 57 -5.59 -10.14 -14.23
C ARG A 57 -5.32 -11.57 -14.71
N MET A 58 -4.23 -11.78 -15.45
CA MET A 58 -3.85 -13.13 -15.89
C MET A 58 -3.22 -13.98 -14.79
N LEU A 59 -2.50 -13.36 -13.86
CA LEU A 59 -1.63 -14.06 -12.93
C LEU A 59 -2.31 -14.33 -11.57
N LEU A 60 -3.07 -13.39 -11.02
CA LEU A 60 -3.74 -13.57 -9.73
C LEU A 60 -4.62 -14.85 -9.69
N PRO A 61 -5.41 -15.19 -10.74
CA PRO A 61 -6.28 -16.38 -10.71
C PRO A 61 -5.52 -17.70 -10.60
N ILE A 62 -4.26 -17.75 -11.04
CA ILE A 62 -3.46 -18.98 -11.02
C ILE A 62 -2.65 -19.12 -9.73
N LEU A 63 -2.45 -18.04 -8.97
CA LEU A 63 -1.63 -18.04 -7.74
C LEU A 63 -2.09 -19.04 -6.66
N PRO A 64 -3.40 -19.31 -6.45
CA PRO A 64 -3.82 -20.30 -5.47
C PRO A 64 -3.25 -21.71 -5.71
N SER A 65 -2.86 -22.03 -6.96
CA SER A 65 -2.23 -23.32 -7.31
C SER A 65 -0.77 -23.45 -6.86
N PHE A 66 -0.17 -22.41 -6.30
CA PHE A 66 1.25 -22.36 -5.94
C PHE A 66 1.40 -22.05 -4.45
N PRO A 67 1.18 -23.05 -3.57
CA PRO A 67 1.15 -22.83 -2.12
C PRO A 67 2.50 -22.39 -1.54
N GLN A 68 3.61 -22.61 -2.23
CA GLN A 68 4.92 -22.11 -1.83
C GLN A 68 5.02 -20.58 -1.90
N LEU A 69 4.21 -19.91 -2.74
CA LEU A 69 4.23 -18.46 -2.87
C LEU A 69 3.56 -17.85 -1.64
N ARG A 70 4.37 -17.18 -0.82
CA ARG A 70 3.94 -16.49 0.40
C ARG A 70 3.96 -14.97 0.27
N LYS A 71 4.72 -14.44 -0.70
CA LYS A 71 4.96 -13.00 -0.87
C LYS A 71 4.56 -12.55 -2.27
N LEU A 72 3.73 -11.50 -2.35
CA LEU A 72 3.35 -10.85 -3.59
C LEU A 72 3.71 -9.36 -3.54
N ASN A 73 4.49 -8.89 -4.51
CA ASN A 73 4.87 -7.48 -4.66
C ASN A 73 4.36 -6.92 -5.99
N ILE A 74 3.77 -5.73 -5.94
CA ILE A 74 3.22 -5.01 -7.09
C ILE A 74 3.75 -3.57 -7.02
N PRO A 75 4.99 -3.31 -7.49
CA PRO A 75 5.57 -1.98 -7.48
C PRO A 75 4.98 -1.04 -8.55
N GLY A 76 4.39 -1.61 -9.61
CA GLY A 76 3.74 -0.86 -10.69
C GLY A 76 2.37 -0.28 -10.30
N SER A 77 1.80 0.53 -11.19
CA SER A 77 0.43 1.03 -11.00
C SER A 77 -0.58 -0.06 -11.28
N LEU A 78 -1.53 -0.24 -10.37
CA LEU A 78 -2.62 -1.19 -10.49
C LEU A 78 -3.95 -0.42 -10.41
N ALA A 79 -4.59 -0.19 -11.56
CA ALA A 79 -6.00 0.22 -11.58
C ALA A 79 -6.90 -1.01 -11.59
N LEU A 80 -7.92 -0.94 -10.74
CA LEU A 80 -8.89 -2.02 -10.57
C LEU A 80 -10.19 -1.65 -11.29
N THR A 81 -10.15 -1.58 -12.62
CA THR A 81 -11.30 -1.21 -13.46
C THR A 81 -11.89 -2.41 -14.20
N GLY A 82 -13.21 -2.40 -14.39
CA GLY A 82 -13.92 -3.24 -15.37
C GLY A 82 -13.99 -4.74 -15.12
N PHE A 83 -13.52 -5.25 -13.97
CA PHE A 83 -13.47 -6.70 -13.67
C PHE A 83 -13.67 -6.98 -12.18
N GLU A 84 -14.13 -8.19 -11.84
CA GLU A 84 -14.15 -8.70 -10.47
C GLU A 84 -12.73 -9.15 -10.07
N TRP A 85 -12.17 -8.50 -9.05
CA TRP A 85 -10.81 -8.77 -8.57
C TRP A 85 -10.74 -9.74 -7.39
N MET A 86 -11.87 -10.32 -6.97
CA MET A 86 -11.92 -11.23 -5.83
C MET A 86 -11.44 -12.64 -6.21
N ILE A 87 -10.24 -13.02 -5.75
CA ILE A 87 -9.65 -14.34 -5.96
C ILE A 87 -9.12 -14.84 -4.61
N VAL A 88 -9.80 -15.79 -3.98
CA VAL A 88 -9.38 -16.26 -2.65
C VAL A 88 -8.04 -17.01 -2.73
N ASN A 89 -6.99 -16.39 -2.19
CA ASN A 89 -5.65 -16.94 -2.07
C ASN A 89 -5.14 -16.85 -0.63
N ARG A 90 -5.29 -17.97 0.10
CA ARG A 90 -4.84 -18.11 1.50
C ARG A 90 -3.33 -18.29 1.65
N ASN A 91 -2.60 -18.46 0.56
CA ASN A 91 -1.16 -18.75 0.64
C ASN A 91 -0.31 -17.49 0.84
N ILE A 92 -0.80 -16.34 0.38
CA ILE A 92 -0.09 -15.06 0.48
C ILE A 92 -0.22 -14.51 1.89
N LEU A 93 0.92 -14.36 2.55
CA LEU A 93 1.07 -13.82 3.91
C LEU A 93 1.60 -12.38 3.89
N TYR A 94 2.33 -12.01 2.84
CA TYR A 94 2.83 -10.65 2.61
C TYR A 94 2.32 -10.12 1.28
N LEU A 95 1.64 -8.97 1.33
CA LEU A 95 1.22 -8.22 0.15
C LEU A 95 1.86 -6.84 0.18
N LYS A 96 2.52 -6.47 -0.93
CA LYS A 96 2.97 -5.11 -1.19
C LYS A 96 2.37 -4.59 -2.48
N VAL A 97 1.70 -3.46 -2.43
CA VAL A 97 1.23 -2.70 -3.59
C VAL A 97 1.69 -1.26 -3.41
N ASP A 98 2.57 -0.76 -4.28
CA ASP A 98 3.12 0.59 -4.11
C ASP A 98 2.19 1.68 -4.68
N ASN A 99 1.39 1.38 -5.71
CA ASN A 99 0.56 2.34 -6.44
C ASN A 99 -0.80 1.74 -6.82
N LEU A 100 -1.71 1.62 -5.84
CA LEU A 100 -3.10 1.23 -6.09
C LEU A 100 -3.93 2.45 -6.51
N VAL A 101 -4.62 2.36 -7.64
CA VAL A 101 -5.57 3.39 -8.08
C VAL A 101 -6.95 3.02 -7.56
N VAL A 102 -7.45 3.79 -6.60
CA VAL A 102 -8.73 3.54 -5.93
C VAL A 102 -9.82 4.37 -6.60
N CYS A 103 -10.32 3.97 -7.76
CA CYS A 103 -11.39 4.73 -8.40
C CYS A 103 -12.64 4.76 -7.49
N ASP A 104 -13.30 5.93 -7.38
CA ASP A 104 -14.55 6.18 -6.64
C ASP A 104 -15.75 5.46 -7.29
N SER A 105 -15.65 4.13 -7.37
CA SER A 105 -16.69 3.23 -7.87
C SER A 105 -17.52 2.70 -6.69
N PRO A 106 -18.86 2.65 -6.81
CA PRO A 106 -19.73 2.06 -5.79
C PRO A 106 -19.39 0.58 -5.53
N ASP A 107 -18.86 -0.12 -6.53
CA ASP A 107 -18.23 -1.42 -6.39
C ASP A 107 -16.78 -1.22 -6.02
N ASN A 108 -16.48 -1.31 -4.73
CA ASN A 108 -15.17 -0.98 -4.18
C ASN A 108 -14.16 -2.10 -4.50
N GLN A 109 -13.74 -2.20 -5.78
CA GLN A 109 -12.87 -3.25 -6.32
C GLN A 109 -11.54 -3.36 -5.55
N ALA A 110 -11.05 -2.24 -5.00
CA ALA A 110 -9.91 -2.23 -4.09
C ALA A 110 -10.13 -3.13 -2.87
N HIS A 111 -11.33 -3.12 -2.28
CA HIS A 111 -11.66 -4.03 -1.19
C HIS A 111 -11.71 -5.48 -1.66
N SER A 112 -12.36 -5.77 -2.78
CA SER A 112 -12.42 -7.13 -3.34
C SER A 112 -11.03 -7.69 -3.63
N PHE A 113 -10.15 -6.88 -4.21
CA PHE A 113 -8.75 -7.21 -4.42
C PHE A 113 -8.01 -7.46 -3.10
N LEU A 114 -8.16 -6.58 -2.11
CA LEU A 114 -7.49 -6.73 -0.81
C LEU A 114 -8.00 -7.95 -0.02
N GLN A 115 -9.30 -8.22 -0.06
CA GLN A 115 -9.96 -9.37 0.57
C GLN A 115 -9.64 -10.71 -0.10
N SER A 116 -9.04 -10.69 -1.30
CA SER A 116 -8.51 -11.87 -1.97
C SER A 116 -7.43 -12.58 -1.15
N PHE A 117 -6.80 -11.90 -0.20
CA PHE A 117 -5.71 -12.43 0.60
C PHE A 117 -6.11 -12.50 2.09
N PRO A 118 -6.95 -13.46 2.50
CA PRO A 118 -7.51 -13.47 3.86
C PRO A 118 -6.51 -13.82 4.97
N SER A 119 -5.36 -14.40 4.62
CA SER A 119 -4.32 -14.86 5.58
C SER A 119 -3.13 -13.90 5.68
N LEU A 120 -3.32 -12.62 5.31
CA LEU A 120 -2.25 -11.63 5.40
C LEU A 120 -1.78 -11.44 6.84
N GLN A 121 -0.45 -11.49 7.00
CA GLN A 121 0.27 -11.12 8.21
C GLN A 121 0.92 -9.75 8.05
N GLN A 122 1.29 -9.39 6.82
CA GLN A 122 1.96 -8.14 6.50
C GLN A 122 1.34 -7.47 5.26
N LEU A 123 1.04 -6.19 5.37
CA LEU A 123 0.49 -5.36 4.30
C LEU A 123 1.31 -4.09 4.12
N GLU A 124 1.88 -3.88 2.94
CA GLU A 124 2.39 -2.59 2.50
C GLU A 124 1.49 -2.05 1.38
N LEU A 125 0.73 -1.01 1.67
CA LEU A 125 -0.24 -0.45 0.73
C LEU A 125 0.03 1.03 0.47
N GLY A 126 0.32 1.34 -0.78
CA GLY A 126 0.42 2.68 -1.31
C GLY A 126 -0.69 2.93 -2.32
N THR A 127 -1.35 4.08 -2.24
CA THR A 127 -2.27 4.55 -3.29
C THR A 127 -1.54 5.50 -4.24
N GLU A 128 -2.20 5.85 -5.36
CA GLU A 128 -1.57 6.65 -6.40
C GLU A 128 -1.19 8.07 -5.94
N ALA A 129 0.10 8.28 -5.63
CA ALA A 129 0.60 9.53 -5.04
C ALA A 129 0.37 10.81 -5.87
N ASN A 130 0.24 10.67 -7.20
CA ASN A 130 0.06 11.80 -8.11
C ASN A 130 -1.34 11.79 -8.77
N GLY A 131 -2.23 10.89 -8.35
CA GLY A 131 -3.60 10.83 -8.84
C GLY A 131 -4.49 11.86 -8.11
N PRO A 132 -5.71 12.11 -8.61
CA PRO A 132 -6.71 12.88 -7.86
C PRO A 132 -7.01 12.24 -6.49
N VAL A 133 -7.59 13.02 -5.57
CA VAL A 133 -7.91 12.56 -4.21
C VAL A 133 -8.83 11.35 -4.20
N SER A 134 -9.77 11.28 -5.15
CA SER A 134 -10.64 10.11 -5.36
C SER A 134 -9.83 8.83 -5.44
N ASP A 135 -8.72 8.87 -6.17
CA ASP A 135 -7.88 7.70 -6.49
C ASP A 135 -6.97 7.28 -5.32
N GLN A 136 -6.91 8.10 -4.27
CA GLN A 136 -6.12 7.89 -3.05
C GLN A 136 -6.98 7.50 -1.84
N LYS A 137 -8.30 7.71 -1.92
CA LYS A 137 -9.21 7.52 -0.81
C LYS A 137 -9.62 6.06 -0.71
N LEU A 138 -9.07 5.37 0.29
CA LEU A 138 -9.43 3.98 0.59
C LEU A 138 -10.10 3.90 1.97
N SER A 139 -11.36 3.45 2.01
CA SER A 139 -12.00 3.19 3.29
C SER A 139 -11.38 1.95 3.95
N LEU A 140 -11.10 2.04 5.25
CA LEU A 140 -10.54 0.92 6.03
C LEU A 140 -11.62 0.10 6.76
N LYS A 141 -12.88 0.54 6.74
CA LYS A 141 -13.94 0.01 7.60
C LYS A 141 -14.28 -1.46 7.35
N ARG A 142 -14.15 -1.94 6.11
CA ARG A 142 -14.56 -3.30 5.70
C ARG A 142 -13.39 -4.28 5.51
N LEU A 143 -12.17 -3.82 5.77
CA LEU A 143 -10.97 -4.63 5.65
C LEU A 143 -10.70 -5.36 6.96
N TRP A 144 -10.60 -6.68 6.89
CA TRP A 144 -10.38 -7.52 8.05
C TRP A 144 -9.47 -8.70 7.72
N TRP A 145 -8.38 -8.82 8.48
CA TRP A 145 -7.41 -9.90 8.37
C TRP A 145 -7.04 -10.40 9.77
N PRO A 146 -7.45 -11.63 10.15
CA PRO A 146 -7.27 -12.13 11.52
C PRO A 146 -5.81 -12.12 12.02
N ASP A 147 -4.88 -12.42 11.11
CA ASP A 147 -3.47 -12.63 11.41
C ASP A 147 -2.59 -11.42 11.10
N LEU A 148 -3.18 -10.29 10.69
CA LEU A 148 -2.41 -9.10 10.28
C LEU A 148 -1.74 -8.46 11.48
N CYS A 149 -0.41 -8.41 11.44
CA CYS A 149 0.40 -7.86 12.52
C CYS A 149 1.27 -6.67 12.08
N ARG A 150 1.60 -6.54 10.79
CA ARG A 150 2.42 -5.40 10.30
C ARG A 150 1.78 -4.69 9.14
N VAL A 151 1.67 -3.38 9.25
CA VAL A 151 1.06 -2.54 8.21
C VAL A 151 1.91 -1.33 7.90
N THR A 152 2.06 -1.05 6.60
CA THR A 152 2.60 0.20 6.10
C THR A 152 1.60 0.85 5.16
N PHE A 153 1.17 2.07 5.47
CA PHE A 153 0.37 2.89 4.56
C PHE A 153 1.21 4.00 3.94
N ARG A 154 1.04 4.21 2.63
CA ARG A 154 1.75 5.23 1.87
C ARG A 154 0.82 6.03 0.97
N HIS A 155 0.96 7.36 0.94
CA HIS A 155 0.21 8.24 0.02
C HIS A 155 -1.32 8.09 0.09
N MET A 156 -1.84 7.55 1.20
CA MET A 156 -3.23 7.15 1.37
C MET A 156 -4.05 8.27 1.99
N TRP A 157 -5.31 8.40 1.58
CA TRP A 157 -6.28 9.29 2.19
C TRP A 157 -7.30 8.50 3.01
N THR A 158 -7.44 8.81 4.29
CA THR A 158 -8.37 8.15 5.23
C THR A 158 -8.87 9.15 6.27
N SER A 159 -9.73 8.74 7.20
CA SER A 159 -10.08 9.55 8.38
C SER A 159 -9.36 9.03 9.62
N GLU A 160 -9.21 9.89 10.63
CA GLU A 160 -8.67 9.51 11.93
C GLU A 160 -9.40 8.30 12.50
N ASP A 161 -10.74 8.34 12.55
CA ASP A 161 -11.55 7.25 13.12
C ASP A 161 -11.33 5.93 12.40
N GLU A 162 -11.27 5.94 11.06
CA GLU A 162 -11.02 4.72 10.30
C GLU A 162 -9.64 4.14 10.59
N LEU A 163 -8.62 4.99 10.74
CA LEU A 163 -7.28 4.55 11.04
C LEU A 163 -7.15 4.03 12.47
N VAL A 164 -7.78 4.67 13.46
CA VAL A 164 -7.83 4.19 14.85
C VAL A 164 -8.57 2.86 14.92
N ASP A 165 -9.77 2.77 14.34
CA ASP A 165 -10.55 1.55 14.29
C ASP A 165 -9.77 0.41 13.64
N PHE A 166 -9.03 0.71 12.57
CA PHE A 166 -8.20 -0.28 11.90
C PHE A 166 -7.09 -0.82 12.81
N VAL A 167 -6.41 0.03 13.57
CA VAL A 167 -5.36 -0.37 14.54
C VAL A 167 -5.95 -1.21 15.67
N VAL A 168 -7.08 -0.77 16.24
CA VAL A 168 -7.78 -1.47 17.33
C VAL A 168 -8.24 -2.85 16.88
N ARG A 169 -8.87 -2.92 15.71
CA ARG A 169 -9.43 -4.15 15.16
C ARG A 169 -8.32 -5.19 14.93
N HIS A 170 -7.23 -4.80 14.28
CA HIS A 170 -6.17 -5.75 13.88
C HIS A 170 -5.11 -5.99 14.95
N GLN A 171 -5.12 -5.28 16.08
CA GLN A 171 -4.12 -5.44 17.15
C GLN A 171 -2.69 -5.57 16.60
N LEU A 172 -2.26 -4.57 15.82
CA LEU A 172 -1.00 -4.59 15.09
C LEU A 172 0.20 -4.65 16.03
N ASP A 173 1.27 -5.31 15.60
CA ASP A 173 2.60 -5.23 16.22
C ASP A 173 3.38 -4.02 15.68
N GLU A 174 3.21 -3.71 14.39
CA GLU A 174 3.89 -2.57 13.74
C GLU A 174 2.95 -1.80 12.81
N LEU A 175 2.95 -0.47 12.94
CA LEU A 175 2.31 0.46 12.02
C LEU A 175 3.34 1.46 11.48
N THR A 176 3.44 1.57 10.16
CA THR A 176 4.21 2.60 9.48
C THR A 176 3.31 3.49 8.64
N LEU A 177 3.41 4.81 8.82
CA LEU A 177 2.67 5.81 8.06
C LEU A 177 3.67 6.69 7.29
N ARG A 178 3.45 6.86 5.99
CA ARG A 178 4.29 7.71 5.13
C ARG A 178 3.43 8.50 4.16
N ASN A 179 3.41 9.83 4.30
CA ASN A 179 2.59 10.71 3.45
C ASN A 179 1.10 10.29 3.46
N VAL A 180 0.59 9.87 4.60
CA VAL A 180 -0.85 9.59 4.77
C VAL A 180 -1.55 10.92 5.05
N THR A 181 -2.73 11.11 4.49
CA THR A 181 -3.53 12.32 4.67
C THR A 181 -4.82 11.98 5.41
N LEU A 182 -5.13 12.74 6.46
CA LEU A 182 -6.43 12.66 7.13
C LEU A 182 -7.37 13.69 6.51
N TYR A 183 -8.51 13.25 5.97
CA TYR A 183 -9.58 14.16 5.50
C TYR A 183 -10.59 14.51 6.60
N GLY A 184 -10.47 13.88 7.77
CA GLY A 184 -11.26 14.17 8.96
C GLY A 184 -10.52 13.74 10.22
N GLY A 185 -10.61 14.56 11.27
CA GLY A 185 -9.81 14.42 12.49
C GLY A 185 -8.46 15.14 12.42
N SER A 186 -7.55 14.83 13.35
CA SER A 186 -6.21 15.41 13.40
C SER A 186 -5.15 14.38 13.78
N TRP A 187 -3.91 14.62 13.35
CA TRP A 187 -2.79 13.75 13.72
C TRP A 187 -2.50 13.79 15.22
N GLU A 188 -2.72 14.92 15.89
CA GLU A 188 -2.58 15.04 17.34
C GLU A 188 -3.56 14.12 18.07
N SER A 189 -4.85 14.23 17.74
CA SER A 189 -5.90 13.38 18.31
C SER A 189 -5.65 11.90 18.01
N PHE A 190 -5.24 11.58 16.78
CA PHE A 190 -4.82 10.23 16.41
C PHE A 190 -3.72 9.70 17.35
N PHE A 191 -2.61 10.43 17.51
CA PHE A 191 -1.49 9.95 18.32
C PHE A 191 -1.84 9.85 19.80
N ASP A 192 -2.68 10.74 20.33
CA ASP A 192 -3.15 10.65 21.70
C ASP A 192 -4.08 9.44 21.92
N ARG A 193 -5.00 9.17 20.98
CA ARG A 193 -5.87 7.99 21.03
C ARG A 193 -5.07 6.69 20.95
N ILE A 194 -4.10 6.60 20.04
CA ILE A 194 -3.25 5.42 19.90
C ILE A 194 -2.36 5.20 21.15
N ARG A 195 -1.86 6.28 21.77
CA ARG A 195 -1.07 6.20 23.02
C ARG A 195 -1.90 5.69 24.20
N ASN A 196 -3.19 6.04 24.23
CA ASN A 196 -4.12 5.71 25.30
C ASN A 196 -4.95 4.45 25.03
N LEU A 197 -4.54 3.59 24.09
CA LEU A 197 -5.25 2.34 23.83
C LEU A 197 -5.10 1.38 25.03
N PRO A 198 -6.20 0.92 25.65
CA PRO A 198 -6.15 0.13 26.88
C PRO A 198 -5.57 -1.27 26.67
N SER A 199 -5.64 -1.82 25.46
CA SER A 199 -5.21 -3.19 25.14
C SER A 199 -3.82 -3.28 24.50
N ARG A 200 -3.24 -2.16 24.05
CA ARG A 200 -2.02 -2.10 23.23
C ARG A 200 -1.26 -0.81 23.49
N SER A 201 -0.23 -0.86 24.33
CA SER A 201 0.64 0.31 24.50
C SER A 201 1.71 0.37 23.40
N ILE A 202 2.10 1.58 23.05
CA ILE A 202 3.23 1.82 22.14
C ILE A 202 4.51 1.48 22.91
N GLN A 203 5.27 0.48 22.45
CA GLN A 203 6.58 0.15 23.00
C GLN A 203 7.67 1.10 22.49
N SER A 204 7.61 1.45 21.21
CA SER A 204 8.53 2.43 20.64
C SER A 204 7.90 3.19 19.49
N SER A 205 8.34 4.44 19.32
CA SER A 205 7.95 5.28 18.21
C SER A 205 9.19 5.88 17.57
N LYS A 206 9.25 5.90 16.23
CA LYS A 206 10.27 6.62 15.46
C LYS A 206 9.59 7.51 14.45
N CYS A 207 9.85 8.82 14.52
CA CYS A 207 9.37 9.78 13.54
C CYS A 207 10.58 10.34 12.78
N ILE A 208 10.52 10.36 11.45
CA ILE A 208 11.61 10.80 10.58
C ILE A 208 11.06 11.85 9.64
N THR A 209 11.58 13.07 9.68
CA THR A 209 11.15 14.17 8.80
C THR A 209 11.57 13.92 7.34
N GLY A 210 11.05 14.71 6.40
CA GLY A 210 11.49 14.68 5.00
C GLY A 210 13.00 14.93 4.81
N ALA A 211 13.64 15.61 5.76
CA ALA A 211 15.09 15.84 5.79
C ALA A 211 15.89 14.68 6.42
N GLY A 212 15.23 13.59 6.82
CA GLY A 212 15.87 12.45 7.47
C GLY A 212 16.16 12.64 8.97
N ILE A 213 15.63 13.71 9.59
CA ILE A 213 15.87 14.02 11.00
C ILE A 213 14.91 13.21 11.88
N HIS A 214 15.46 12.57 12.91
CA HIS A 214 14.68 11.88 13.93
C HIS A 214 14.04 12.89 14.89
N ILE A 215 12.72 12.79 15.08
CA ILE A 215 11.96 13.60 16.03
C ILE A 215 11.12 12.70 16.93
N GLU A 216 10.68 13.24 18.06
CA GLU A 216 9.77 12.54 18.97
C GLU A 216 8.33 12.52 18.42
N LEU A 217 7.53 11.55 18.88
CA LEU A 217 6.11 11.47 18.51
C LEU A 217 5.31 12.69 18.98
N ALA A 218 5.61 13.21 20.17
CA ALA A 218 4.98 14.43 20.69
C ALA A 218 5.32 15.66 19.82
N GLN A 219 6.57 15.75 19.36
CA GLN A 219 6.99 16.79 18.43
C GLN A 219 6.25 16.64 17.09
N ALA A 220 6.17 15.43 16.53
CA ALA A 220 5.43 15.15 15.31
C ALA A 220 3.94 15.53 15.44
N ALA A 221 3.30 15.23 16.59
CA ALA A 221 1.93 15.64 16.88
C ALA A 221 1.77 17.17 16.93
N SER A 222 2.70 17.87 17.58
CA SER A 222 2.65 19.32 17.76
C SER A 222 2.76 20.12 16.45
N MET A 223 3.35 19.54 15.39
CA MET A 223 3.43 20.16 14.07
C MET A 223 2.03 20.45 13.47
N TYR A 224 0.99 19.78 13.98
CA TYR A 224 -0.38 19.87 13.47
C TYR A 224 -1.34 20.66 14.37
N LYS A 225 -0.90 21.13 15.55
CA LYS A 225 -1.70 21.89 16.54
C LYS A 225 -2.41 23.14 16.01
N ARG A 226 -1.95 23.70 14.88
CA ARG A 226 -2.43 25.00 14.33
C ARG A 226 -3.41 24.87 13.17
N TRP A 227 -3.85 23.66 12.84
CA TRP A 227 -4.64 23.42 11.63
C TRP A 227 -6.12 23.19 11.96
N LEU A 228 -7.01 23.84 11.21
CA LEU A 228 -8.46 23.68 11.34
C LEU A 228 -8.83 22.20 11.16
N SER A 229 -9.70 21.68 12.04
CA SER A 229 -10.21 20.29 12.07
C SER A 229 -10.95 19.85 10.80
N HIS A 230 -11.18 20.78 9.86
CA HIS A 230 -11.95 20.57 8.63
C HIS A 230 -11.11 20.54 7.34
N ALA A 231 -9.81 20.85 7.41
CA ALA A 231 -8.92 20.78 6.24
C ALA A 231 -8.17 19.45 6.23
N ALA A 232 -7.95 18.87 5.04
CA ALA A 232 -7.17 17.64 4.93
C ALA A 232 -5.70 17.86 5.33
N GLN A 233 -5.14 16.97 6.17
CA GLN A 233 -3.81 17.13 6.76
C GLN A 233 -2.89 15.97 6.40
N ALA A 234 -1.86 16.25 5.61
CA ALA A 234 -0.83 15.28 5.25
C ALA A 234 0.22 15.12 6.36
N LEU A 235 0.50 13.87 6.73
CA LEU A 235 1.60 13.51 7.61
C LEU A 235 2.94 13.70 6.88
N GLN A 236 3.69 14.70 7.32
CA GLN A 236 4.97 15.13 6.79
C GLN A 236 6.10 14.18 7.24
N PRO A 237 6.22 13.81 8.53
CA PRO A 237 7.19 12.81 8.92
C PRO A 237 6.71 11.40 8.55
N ARG A 238 7.67 10.53 8.22
CA ARG A 238 7.45 9.09 8.27
C ARG A 238 7.36 8.68 9.74
N VAL A 239 6.27 8.03 10.12
CA VAL A 239 6.03 7.57 11.50
C VAL A 239 6.04 6.06 11.55
N HIS A 240 6.76 5.52 12.52
CA HIS A 240 6.81 4.11 12.85
C HIS A 240 6.37 3.92 14.30
N LEU A 241 5.36 3.09 14.51
CA LEU A 241 4.88 2.72 15.83
C LEU A 241 5.05 1.21 15.98
N ALA A 242 5.72 0.79 17.04
CA ALA A 242 5.76 -0.60 17.47
C ALA A 242 4.93 -0.75 18.73
N PHE A 243 4.06 -1.74 18.76
CA PHE A 243 3.15 -2.03 19.85
C PHE A 243 3.66 -3.24 20.65
N THR A 244 3.15 -3.39 21.87
CA THR A 244 3.39 -4.60 22.67
C THR A 244 2.91 -5.86 21.93
N PRO A 245 3.73 -6.92 21.82
CA PRO A 245 3.35 -8.19 21.16
C PRO A 245 2.09 -8.82 21.74
N ARG A 246 1.44 -9.70 20.96
CA ARG A 246 0.30 -10.54 21.41
C ARG A 246 0.76 -11.58 22.41
#